data_AF-A0A139YBU7-F1
#
_entry.id   AF-A0A139YBU7-F1
#
_cell.length_a   1.000
_cell.length_b   1.000
_cell.length_c   1.000
_cell.angle_alpha   90.00
_cell.angle_beta   90.00
_cell.angle_gamma   90.00
#
_symmetry.space_group_name_H-M   'P 1'
#
loop_
_entity.id
_entity.type
_entity.pdbx_description
1 polymer ?
#
loop_
_entity_poly.entity_id
_entity_poly.type
_entity_poly.pdbx_seq_one_letter_code
_entity_poly.pdbx_strand_id
1 'polypeptide(L)' 'MGDKTKIRYTYRGYESWQASEPQLKKLIQDDTGVEYWIETRSIPPMGIPPSPVSKDCVEKLKGLDGVEVNEIEED' A
#
# COMPACT_ATOMS: atom_id res chain seq x y z
N MET A 1 19.09 11.72 -0.49
CA MET A 1 17.67 12.09 -0.63
C MET A 1 16.98 10.86 -1.18
N GLY A 2 16.25 10.13 -0.35
CA GLY A 2 15.58 8.91 -0.81
C GLY A 2 14.35 9.31 -1.62
N ASP A 3 14.26 8.83 -2.85
CA ASP A 3 13.07 8.94 -3.68
C ASP A 3 11.89 8.29 -2.94
N LYS A 4 11.07 9.12 -2.29
CA LYS A 4 9.82 8.68 -1.66
C LYS A 4 8.68 9.04 -2.60
N THR A 5 7.79 8.09 -2.83
CA THR A 5 6.68 8.22 -3.78
C THR A 5 5.38 7.96 -3.06
N LYS A 6 4.34 8.74 -3.40
CA LYS A 6 2.98 8.43 -2.96
C LYS A 6 2.47 7.23 -3.75
N ILE A 7 1.77 6.34 -3.08
CA ILE A 7 1.16 5.18 -3.72
C ILE A 7 -0.32 5.11 -3.41
N ARG A 8 -1.04 4.41 -4.28
CA ARG A 8 -2.39 3.93 -4.06
C ARG A 8 -2.38 2.42 -4.27
N TYR A 9 -2.90 1.68 -3.31
CA TYR A 9 -3.02 0.24 -3.41
C TYR A 9 -4.49 -0.19 -3.46
N THR A 10 -4.74 -1.27 -4.18
CA THR A 10 -6.01 -2.00 -4.19
C THR A 10 -5.71 -3.50 -4.23
N TYR A 11 -6.73 -4.33 -4.03
CA TYR A 11 -6.61 -5.78 -4.13
C TYR A 11 -7.45 -6.29 -5.31
N ARG A 12 -6.96 -7.35 -5.97
CA ARG A 12 -7.66 -7.99 -7.10
C ARG A 12 -8.96 -8.67 -6.69
N GLY A 13 -9.09 -9.06 -5.43
CA GLY A 13 -10.26 -9.75 -4.91
C GLY A 13 -10.24 -9.90 -3.40
N TYR A 14 -11.33 -10.46 -2.86
CA TYR A 14 -11.52 -10.68 -1.43
C TYR A 14 -10.44 -11.59 -0.81
N GLU A 15 -10.10 -12.70 -1.49
CA GLU A 15 -9.12 -13.66 -1.02
C GLU A 15 -7.72 -13.03 -0.94
N SER A 16 -7.32 -12.29 -1.97
CA SER A 16 -6.06 -11.54 -1.99
C SER A 16 -6.02 -10.48 -0.90
N TRP A 17 -7.14 -9.80 -0.63
CA TRP A 17 -7.23 -8.85 0.48
C TRP A 17 -7.00 -9.53 1.83
N GLN A 18 -7.72 -10.61 2.13
CA GLN A 18 -7.56 -11.32 3.40
C GLN A 18 -6.15 -11.87 3.61
N ALA A 19 -5.49 -12.34 2.55
CA ALA A 19 -4.15 -12.88 2.62
C ALA A 19 -3.07 -11.79 2.75
N SER A 20 -3.20 -10.71 1.98
CA SER A 20 -2.12 -9.72 1.80
C SER A 20 -2.26 -8.48 2.68
N GLU A 21 -3.46 -8.14 3.19
CA GLU A 21 -3.67 -6.97 4.05
C GLU A 21 -2.72 -6.88 5.25
N PRO A 22 -2.59 -7.91 6.11
CA PRO A 22 -1.75 -7.78 7.31
C PRO A 22 -0.27 -7.54 6.94
N GLN A 23 0.20 -8.17 5.85
CA GLN A 23 1.56 -7.99 5.37
C GLN A 23 1.76 -6.61 4.73
N LEU A 24 0.80 -6.16 3.92
CA LEU A 24 0.81 -4.84 3.31
C LEU A 24 0.85 -3.74 4.37
N LYS A 25 -0.02 -3.82 5.38
CA LYS A 25 -0.08 -2.82 6.45
C LYS A 25 1.22 -2.77 7.24
N LYS A 26 1.80 -3.93 7.55
CA LYS A 26 3.09 -4.02 8.23
C LYS A 26 4.23 -3.40 7.42
N LEU A 27 4.30 -3.67 6.11
CA LEU A 27 5.34 -3.08 5.24
C LEU A 27 5.27 -1.55 5.22
N ILE A 28 4.07 -0.99 5.11
CA ILE A 28 3.87 0.47 5.13
C ILE A 28 4.22 1.05 6.50
N GLN A 29 3.82 0.37 7.58
CA GLN A 29 4.14 0.80 8.95
C GLN A 29 5.64 0.77 9.24
N ASP A 30 6.36 -0.29 8.86
CA ASP A 30 7.81 -0.40 9.03
C ASP A 30 8.56 0.70 8.24
N ASP A 31 8.08 1.08 7.06
CA ASP A 31 8.71 2.11 6.22
C ASP A 31 8.36 3.55 6.63
N THR A 32 7.11 3.81 7.02
CA THR A 32 6.59 5.18 7.24
C THR A 32 6.35 5.52 8.71
N GLY A 33 6.26 4.52 9.59
CA GLY A 33 5.83 4.66 10.99
C GLY A 33 4.32 4.89 11.16
N VAL A 34 3.54 4.89 10.08
CA VAL A 34 2.09 5.13 10.12
C VAL A 34 1.34 3.81 10.31
N GLU A 35 0.54 3.72 11.37
CA GLU A 35 -0.21 2.51 11.70
C GLU A 35 -1.61 2.48 11.07
N TYR A 36 -2.26 3.64 10.90
CA TYR A 36 -3.61 3.74 10.36
C TYR A 36 -3.73 4.86 9.35
N TRP A 37 -4.56 4.63 8.34
CA TRP A 37 -4.96 5.64 7.36
C TRP A 37 -6.37 5.36 6.86
N ILE A 38 -6.91 6.33 6.12
CA ILE A 38 -8.27 6.24 5.59
C ILE A 38 -8.26 5.28 4.40
N GLU A 39 -9.12 4.26 4.47
CA GLU A 39 -9.39 3.32 3.39
C GLU A 39 -10.85 3.48 2.93
N THR A 40 -11.14 3.06 1.70
CA THR A 40 -12.53 3.00 1.23
C THR A 40 -13.34 1.97 2.01
N ARG A 41 -14.65 2.19 2.09
CA ARG A 41 -15.58 1.25 2.74
C ARG A 41 -15.97 0.04 1.86
N SER A 42 -15.47 0.00 0.63
CA SER A 42 -15.71 -1.09 -0.31
C SER A 42 -14.89 -2.32 0.06
N ILE A 43 -15.32 -3.50 -0.39
CA ILE A 43 -14.58 -4.75 -0.20
C ILE A 43 -14.22 -5.31 -1.59
N PRO A 44 -12.93 -5.51 -1.92
CA PRO A 44 -11.77 -5.20 -1.09
C PRO A 44 -11.57 -3.67 -0.93
N PRO A 45 -11.01 -3.23 0.22
CA PRO A 45 -10.75 -1.83 0.46
C PRO A 45 -9.60 -1.34 -0.43
N MET A 46 -9.57 -0.04 -0.61
CA MET A 46 -8.52 0.65 -1.33
C MET A 46 -7.98 1.76 -0.44
N GLY A 47 -6.67 1.84 -0.32
CA GLY A 47 -6.00 2.79 0.55
C GLY A 47 -4.99 3.65 -0.17
N ILE A 48 -4.83 4.86 0.35
CA ILE A 48 -3.76 5.79 -0.02
C ILE A 48 -3.07 6.15 1.31
N PRO A 49 -1.89 5.58 1.61
CA PRO A 49 -1.16 5.95 2.81
C PRO A 49 -0.81 7.45 2.77
N PRO A 50 -0.90 8.16 3.91
CA PRO A 50 -0.69 9.60 3.97
C PRO A 50 0.78 9.98 3.78
N SER A 51 1.69 9.08 4.11
CA SER A 51 3.12 9.28 3.98
C SER A 51 3.65 8.63 2.70
N PRO A 52 4.51 9.33 1.95
CA PRO A 52 5.16 8.74 0.78
C PRO A 52 6.10 7.63 1.24
N VAL A 53 6.06 6.52 0.54
CA VAL A 53 6.83 5.30 0.84
C VAL A 53 8.12 5.27 0.05
N SER A 54 9.12 4.57 0.56
CA SER A 54 10.38 4.34 -0.14
C SER A 54 10.19 3.40 -1.34
N LYS A 55 11.01 3.54 -2.41
CA LYS A 55 10.97 2.63 -3.56
C LYS A 55 11.08 1.14 -3.19
N ASP A 56 11.93 0.80 -2.22
CA ASP A 56 12.05 -0.57 -1.69
C ASP A 56 10.72 -1.11 -1.13
N CYS A 57 9.97 -0.27 -0.40
CA CYS A 57 8.66 -0.64 0.10
C CYS A 57 7.67 -0.85 -1.05
N VAL A 58 7.69 0.02 -2.07
CA VAL A 58 6.84 -0.13 -3.26
C VAL A 58 7.11 -1.46 -3.98
N GLU A 59 8.37 -1.84 -4.16
CA GLU A 59 8.72 -3.11 -4.79
C GLU A 59 8.24 -4.31 -3.97
N LYS A 60 8.38 -4.26 -2.63
CA LYS A 60 7.85 -5.29 -1.73
C LYS A 60 6.33 -5.40 -1.80
N LEU A 61 5.63 -4.26 -1.87
CA LEU A 61 4.17 -4.22 -1.98
C LEU A 61 3.69 -4.75 -3.35
N LYS A 62 4.38 -4.42 -4.44
CA LYS A 62 4.12 -4.96 -5.79
C LYS A 62 4.38 -6.46 -5.88
N GLY A 63 5.23 -7.00 -5.01
CA GLY A 63 5.50 -8.44 -4.89
C GLY A 63 4.43 -9.24 -4.13
N LEU A 64 3.45 -8.59 -3.50
CA LEU A 64 2.36 -9.28 -2.83
C LEU A 64 1.36 -9.85 -3.82
N ASP A 65 0.94 -11.10 -3.61
CA ASP A 65 -0.02 -11.75 -4.49
C ASP A 65 -1.38 -11.06 -4.42
N GLY A 66 -1.90 -10.69 -5.59
CA GLY A 66 -3.19 -10.03 -5.75
C GLY A 66 -3.29 -8.61 -5.16
N VAL A 67 -2.17 -7.93 -4.90
CA VAL A 67 -2.12 -6.49 -4.58
C VAL A 67 -1.73 -5.71 -5.84
N GLU A 68 -2.44 -4.63 -6.11
CA GLU A 68 -2.13 -3.70 -7.20
C GLU A 68 -1.71 -2.35 -6.62
N VAL A 69 -0.45 -1.98 -6.83
CA VAL A 69 0.12 -0.73 -6.34
C VAL A 69 0.38 0.20 -7.51
N ASN A 70 -0.23 1.39 -7.45
CA ASN A 70 -0.06 2.46 -8.41
C ASN A 70 0.70 3.61 -7.75
N GLU A 71 1.75 4.07 -8.40
CA GLU A 71 2.50 5.25 -7.97
C GLU A 71 1.72 6.50 -8.38
N ILE A 72 1.57 7.45 -7.47
CA ILE A 72 0.91 8.73 -7.72
C ILE A 72 2.01 9.78 -7.80
N GLU A 73 2.16 10.39 -8.97
CA GLU A 73 2.95 11.61 -9.15
C GLU A 73 2.13 12.79 -8.59
N GLU A 74 2.70 13.53 -7.65
CA GLU A 74 2.17 14.84 -7.27
C GLU A 74 2.68 15.87 -8.28
N ASP A 75 1.77 16.53 -8.99
CA ASP A 75 2.05 17.68 -9.87
C ASP A 75 2.50 18.91 -9.06
#